data_AF-A0A662PPK6-F1
#
_entry.id   AF-A0A662PPK6-F1
#
_cell.length_a   1.000
_cell.length_b   1.000
_cell.length_c   1.000
_cell.angle_alpha   90.00
_cell.angle_beta   90.00
_cell.angle_gamma   90.00
#
_symmetry.space_group_name_H-M   'P 1'
#
loop_
_entity.id
_entity.type
_entity.pdbx_description
1 polymer ?
#
loop_
_entity_poly.entity_id
_entity_poly.type
_entity_poly.pdbx_seq_one_letter_code
_entity_poly.pdbx_strand_id
1 'polypeptide(L)'
;MPLLKGSQIILDDSSSNSPLTTSEVLMATLRSLSESGIHFDKYSVRGEEILIEDREPSPHEKRGPKLFICPHCGFVTPYEEEYWVHLKVHYVGF
;
A
#
# COMPACT_ATOMS: atom_id res chain seq x y z
N MET A 1 -2.56 -9.66 -12.46
CA MET A 1 -3.04 -8.49 -11.68
C MET A 1 -2.51 -8.64 -10.27
N PRO A 2 -1.86 -7.62 -9.67
CA PRO A 2 -1.34 -7.74 -8.31
C PRO A 2 -2.49 -7.88 -7.31
N LEU A 3 -2.40 -8.86 -6.41
CA LEU A 3 -3.34 -9.02 -5.31
C LEU A 3 -2.81 -8.27 -4.09
N LEU A 4 -3.61 -7.36 -3.54
CA LEU A 4 -3.32 -6.64 -2.30
C LEU A 4 -3.92 -7.40 -1.11
N LYS A 5 -3.08 -7.91 -0.22
CA LYS A 5 -3.51 -8.55 1.03
C LYS A 5 -2.80 -7.90 2.21
N GLY A 6 -3.43 -6.89 2.82
CA GLY A 6 -2.80 -6.09 3.87
C GLY A 6 -1.61 -5.31 3.32
N SER A 7 -0.42 -5.49 3.90
CA SER A 7 0.85 -4.89 3.45
C SER A 7 1.63 -5.79 2.47
N GLN A 8 1.01 -6.82 1.91
CA GLN A 8 1.65 -7.74 0.96
C GLN A 8 1.13 -7.51 -0.46
N ILE A 9 2.08 -7.44 -1.40
CA ILE A 9 1.82 -7.39 -2.84
C ILE A 9 2.30 -8.72 -3.42
N ILE A 10 1.38 -9.48 -4.01
CA ILE A 10 1.71 -10.74 -4.70
C ILE A 10 1.75 -10.45 -6.21
N LEU A 11 2.91 -10.69 -6.82
CA LEU A 11 3.10 -10.61 -8.26
C LEU A 11 2.99 -12.02 -8.82
N ASP A 12 1.99 -12.23 -9.68
CA ASP A 12 1.81 -13.47 -10.43
C ASP A 12 2.10 -13.18 -11.90
N ASP A 13 3.16 -13.77 -12.41
CA ASP A 13 3.67 -13.67 -13.77
C ASP A 13 3.63 -15.01 -14.51
N SER A 14 2.91 -16.01 -13.99
CA SER A 14 2.86 -17.37 -14.55
C SER A 14 2.32 -17.42 -15.99
N SER A 15 1.63 -16.38 -16.43
CA SER A 15 1.12 -16.21 -17.80
C SER A 15 2.03 -15.39 -18.72
N SER A 16 3.20 -14.97 -18.26
CA SER A 16 4.17 -14.17 -19.02
C SER A 16 5.13 -15.05 -19.83
N ASN A 17 5.51 -14.60 -21.02
CA ASN A 17 6.56 -15.24 -21.84
C ASN A 17 7.98 -15.04 -21.28
N SER A 18 8.14 -14.07 -20.39
CA SER A 18 9.40 -13.79 -19.69
C SER A 18 9.09 -13.65 -18.20
N PRO A 19 9.41 -14.66 -17.38
CA PRO A 19 9.22 -14.55 -15.94
C PRO A 19 10.13 -13.46 -15.38
N LEU A 20 9.58 -12.65 -14.49
CA LEU A 20 10.24 -11.57 -13.79
C LEU A 20 11.24 -12.15 -12.80
N THR A 21 12.48 -11.70 -12.89
CA THR A 21 13.47 -12.03 -11.87
C THR A 21 13.27 -11.14 -10.65
N THR A 22 13.62 -11.68 -9.48
CA THR A 22 13.55 -10.93 -8.21
C THR A 22 14.41 -9.66 -8.23
N SER A 23 15.51 -9.66 -8.98
CA SER A 23 16.37 -8.49 -9.19
C SER A 23 15.65 -7.38 -9.97
N GLU A 24 14.92 -7.74 -11.04
CA GLU A 24 14.15 -6.77 -11.84
C GLU A 24 13.00 -6.17 -11.03
N VAL A 25 12.29 -7.00 -10.27
CA VAL A 25 11.24 -6.55 -9.37
C VAL A 25 11.83 -5.61 -8.32
N LEU A 26 12.93 -5.99 -7.67
CA LEU A 26 13.59 -5.15 -6.67
C LEU A 26 13.96 -3.78 -7.24
N MET A 27 14.60 -3.73 -8.41
CA MET A 27 14.98 -2.46 -9.04
C MET A 27 13.76 -1.60 -9.38
N ALA A 28 12.69 -2.21 -9.90
CA ALA A 28 11.45 -1.51 -10.18
C ALA A 28 10.81 -0.96 -8.89
N THR A 29 10.75 -1.76 -7.84
CA THR A 29 10.20 -1.35 -6.54
C THR A 29 11.01 -0.21 -5.92
N LEU A 30 12.34 -0.32 -5.86
CA LEU A 30 13.20 0.73 -5.31
C LEU A 30 13.07 2.05 -6.07
N ARG A 31 12.98 1.99 -7.41
CA ARG A 31 12.75 3.16 -8.24
C ARG A 31 11.40 3.81 -7.92
N SER A 32 10.32 3.02 -7.89
CA SER A 32 8.97 3.53 -7.61
C SER A 32 8.85 4.14 -6.20
N LEU A 33 9.50 3.54 -5.19
CA LEU A 33 9.53 4.10 -3.84
C LEU A 33 10.24 5.45 -3.80
N SER A 34 11.39 5.55 -4.47
CA SER A 34 12.15 6.80 -4.59
C SER A 34 11.35 7.90 -5.31
N GLU A 35 10.74 7.57 -6.45
CA GLU A 35 9.88 8.50 -7.22
C GLU A 35 8.66 8.99 -6.44
N SER A 36 8.15 8.15 -5.53
CA SER A 36 7.02 8.48 -4.65
C SER A 36 7.43 9.22 -3.37
N GLY A 37 8.74 9.46 -3.16
CA GLY A 37 9.25 10.10 -1.95
C GLY A 37 9.10 9.24 -0.69
N ILE A 38 8.98 7.92 -0.83
CA ILE A 38 8.82 6.99 0.29
C ILE A 38 10.22 6.58 0.78
N HIS A 39 10.51 6.91 2.04
CA HIS A 39 11.76 6.54 2.70
C HIS A 39 11.60 5.24 3.51
N PHE A 40 12.53 4.32 3.34
CA PHE A 40 12.61 3.05 4.07
C PHE A 40 14.02 2.88 4.66
N ASP A 41 14.16 2.10 5.73
CA ASP A 41 15.45 1.94 6.42
C ASP A 41 16.32 0.86 5.76
N LYS A 42 15.71 -0.28 5.42
CA LYS A 42 16.40 -1.40 4.78
C LYS A 42 15.43 -2.27 3.98
N TYR A 43 16.00 -3.04 3.06
CA TYR A 43 15.29 -4.11 2.38
C TYR A 43 16.09 -5.41 2.50
N SER A 44 15.42 -6.55 2.37
CA SER A 44 16.05 -7.86 2.29
C SER A 44 15.36 -8.72 1.23
N VAL A 45 16.14 -9.61 0.61
CA VAL A 45 15.65 -10.56 -0.39
C VAL A 45 15.77 -11.96 0.19
N ARG A 46 14.67 -12.71 0.20
CA ARG A 46 14.58 -14.08 0.72
C ARG A 46 13.95 -14.98 -0.34
N GLY A 47 14.79 -15.50 -1.25
CA GLY A 47 14.30 -16.28 -2.38
C GLY A 47 13.45 -15.42 -3.30
N GLU A 48 12.15 -15.72 -3.37
CA GLU A 48 11.15 -15.01 -4.18
C GLU A 48 10.46 -13.86 -3.41
N GLU A 49 10.80 -13.65 -2.14
CA GLU A 49 10.22 -12.60 -1.31
C GLU A 49 11.16 -11.39 -1.20
N ILE A 50 10.59 -10.19 -1.36
CA ILE A 50 11.27 -8.91 -1.10
C ILE A 50 10.59 -8.27 0.11
N LEU A 51 11.32 -8.11 1.20
CA LEU A 51 10.85 -7.45 2.40
C LEU A 51 11.42 -6.02 2.45
N ILE A 52 10.55 -5.04 2.61
CA ILE A 52 10.92 -3.63 2.77
C ILE A 52 10.49 -3.22 4.18
N GLU A 53 11.45 -2.78 4.98
CA GLU A 53 11.20 -2.30 6.33
C GLU A 53 11.11 -0.77 6.31
N ASP A 54 9.90 -0.28 6.53
CA ASP A 54 9.63 1.14 6.66
C ASP A 54 10.45 1.75 7.79
N ARG A 55 10.84 3.00 7.60
CA ARG A 55 11.44 3.77 8.68
C ARG A 55 10.40 3.98 9.76
N GLU A 56 10.73 3.65 11.01
CA GLU A 56 9.83 3.97 12.13
C GLU A 56 9.54 5.48 12.11
N PRO A 57 8.27 5.90 12.09
CA PRO A 57 7.95 7.31 12.09
C PRO A 57 8.56 7.93 13.35
N SER A 58 9.30 9.02 13.16
CA SER A 58 9.86 9.73 14.30
C SER A 58 8.73 10.10 15.27
N PRO A 59 8.87 9.96 16.60
CA PRO A 59 7.86 10.40 17.55
C PRO A 59 7.48 11.88 17.40
N HIS A 60 8.28 12.65 16.66
CA HIS A 60 8.09 14.07 16.37
C HIS A 60 7.50 14.36 14.97
N GLU A 61 7.32 13.36 14.12
CA GLU A 61 6.48 13.53 12.93
C GLU A 61 5.04 13.63 13.39
N LYS A 62 4.50 14.85 13.35
CA LYS A 62 3.09 15.13 13.59
C LYS A 62 2.29 14.22 12.66
N ARG A 63 1.73 13.14 13.20
CA ARG A 63 0.70 12.37 12.51
C ARG A 63 -0.36 13.39 12.11
N GLY A 64 -0.49 13.64 10.82
CA GLY A 64 -1.59 14.44 10.30
C GLY A 64 -2.91 13.89 10.86
N PRO A 65 -3.99 14.70 10.88
CA PRO A 65 -5.29 14.20 11.31
C PRO A 65 -5.58 12.89 10.56
N LYS A 66 -5.95 11.84 11.29
CA LYS A 66 -6.29 10.54 10.68
C LYS A 66 -7.49 10.77 9.77
N LEU A 67 -7.25 10.74 8.46
CA LEU A 67 -8.31 10.87 7.46
C LEU A 67 -8.88 9.48 7.15
N PHE A 68 -10.20 9.40 7.13
CA PHE A 68 -10.95 8.24 6.68
C PHE A 68 -11.41 8.48 5.25
N ILE A 69 -11.07 7.56 4.34
CA ILE A 69 -11.34 7.66 2.91
C ILE A 69 -12.25 6.51 2.49
N CYS A 70 -13.39 6.81 1.86
CA CYS A 70 -14.30 5.80 1.36
C CYS A 70 -13.74 5.14 0.08
N PRO A 71 -13.63 3.81 0.03
CA PRO A 71 -13.10 3.10 -1.15
C PRO A 71 -14.07 3.08 -2.34
N HIS A 72 -15.36 3.41 -2.14
CA HIS A 72 -16.38 3.34 -3.20
C HIS A 72 -16.53 4.64 -3.99
N CYS A 73 -16.36 5.79 -3.34
CA CYS A 73 -16.61 7.10 -3.97
C CYS A 73 -15.56 8.18 -3.67
N GLY A 74 -14.55 7.88 -2.85
CA GLY A 74 -13.50 8.85 -2.49
C GLY A 74 -13.91 9.91 -1.48
N PHE A 75 -15.05 9.76 -0.79
CA PHE A 75 -15.43 10.62 0.35
C PHE A 75 -14.34 10.62 1.42
N VAL A 76 -13.93 11.80 1.90
CA VAL A 76 -12.88 11.98 2.91
C VAL A 76 -13.44 12.72 4.11
N THR A 77 -13.23 12.19 5.31
CA THR A 77 -13.58 12.85 6.57
C THR A 77 -12.52 12.61 7.64
N PRO A 78 -12.24 13.57 8.55
CA PRO A 78 -11.44 13.32 9.74
C PRO A 78 -12.24 12.61 10.86
N TYR A 79 -13.55 12.45 10.73
CA TYR A 79 -14.43 11.92 11.77
C TYR A 79 -14.87 10.48 11.46
N GLU A 80 -14.62 9.57 12.39
CA GLU A 80 -14.97 8.15 12.25
C GLU A 80 -16.49 7.92 12.15
N GLU A 81 -17.28 8.66 12.92
CA GLU A 81 -18.74 8.53 12.94
C GLU A 81 -19.35 8.85 11.57
N GLU A 82 -18.89 9.93 10.93
CA GLU A 82 -19.29 10.33 9.58
C GLU A 82 -18.91 9.27 8.54
N TYR A 83 -17.71 8.70 8.67
CA TYR A 83 -17.24 7.64 7.79
C TYR A 83 -18.14 6.39 7.85
N TRP A 84 -18.52 5.95 9.05
CA TRP A 84 -19.41 4.79 9.22
C TRP A 84 -20.82 5.05 8.69
N VAL A 85 -21.37 6.24 8.93
CA VAL A 85 -22.67 6.64 8.38
C VAL A 85 -22.61 6.65 6.85
N HIS A 86 -21.55 7.21 6.27
CA HIS A 86 -21.33 7.24 4.83
C HIS A 86 -21.23 5.82 4.25
N LEU A 87 -20.45 4.92 4.87
CA LEU A 87 -20.30 3.54 4.40
C LEU A 87 -21.64 2.81 4.32
N LYS A 88 -22.54 3.03 5.28
CA LYS A 88 -23.86 2.39 5.30
C LYS A 88 -24.66 2.69 4.04
N VAL A 89 -24.51 3.85 3.40
CA VAL A 89 -25.18 4.17 2.13
C VAL A 89 -24.79 3.18 1.02
N HIS A 90 -23.53 2.75 0.98
CA HIS A 90 -23.05 1.81 -0.03
C HIS A 90 -23.49 0.35 0.23
N TYR A 91 -23.66 -0.03 1.50
CA TYR A 91 -23.92 -1.44 1.86
C TYR A 91 -25.36 -1.75 2.23
N VAL A 92 -26.09 -0.77 2.76
CA VAL A 92 -27.41 -0.99 3.36
C VAL A 92 -28.53 -0.51 2.43
N GLY A 93 -28.22 0.40 1.48
CA GLY A 93 -29.20 0.93 0.53
C GLY A 93 -30.30 1.75 1.22
N PHE A 94 -30.67 2.88 0.63
CA PHE A 94 -31.99 3.47 0.84
C PHE A 94 -32.79 3.27 -0.44
#